data_AF-A0A5K7TRF7-F1
#
_entry.id   AF-A0A5K7TRF7-F1
#
_cell.length_a   1.000
_cell.length_b   1.000
_cell.length_c   1.000
_cell.angle_alpha   90.00
_cell.angle_beta   90.00
_cell.angle_gamma   90.00
#
_symmetry.space_group_name_H-M   'P 1'
#
loop_
_entity.id
_entity.type
_entity.pdbx_description
1 polymer ?
#
loop_
_entity_poly.entity_id
_entity_poly.type
_entity_poly.pdbx_seq_one_letter_code
_entity_poly.pdbx_strand_id
1 'polypeptide(L)'
;MAGLWEPVNGVFTASASWGTKSDFWDKFEWFPFIMTATAALITALIGAWLGAWAAQRIAGRSKLRDELQKELRSTNTGIMLAHTIANLAYALKKQHIKAMKESYDEDCKAFELYKQKVAMGNGPTAFQMAPNLNRLDEITPPISALQDIVMGKISTTGRAIASVTALADAVKNLNDALKGRNELILIIKEDRLPAGAEIHHFYFGIPYAKGKANLEYGCYVQALSLYTNDAIFFSMKLCDDLRKHGIHVAKKYKKEFREESLGVSSFAWEKAEQEGLLPKDEDYESWLSGFQSAPEKKTFNKSQRLKDFFSTIHRQRGR
;
A
#
# COMPACT_ATOMS: atom_id res chain seq x y z
N MET A 1 56.12 106.08 46.52
CA MET A 1 55.47 107.40 46.67
C MET A 1 54.18 107.32 45.86
N ALA A 2 53.05 106.90 46.45
CA ALA A 2 52.08 107.73 47.20
C ALA A 2 51.43 108.80 46.29
N GLY A 3 50.11 108.93 46.14
CA GLY A 3 48.95 108.33 46.81
C GLY A 3 47.68 108.59 45.94
N LEU A 4 46.62 107.81 46.13
CA LEU A 4 45.43 108.10 46.96
C LEU A 4 44.26 108.73 46.17
N TRP A 5 43.14 108.01 46.01
CA TRP A 5 41.87 108.22 46.75
C TRP A 5 40.76 107.27 46.22
N GLU A 6 40.09 106.57 47.17
CA GLU A 6 38.94 105.65 47.03
C GLU A 6 37.58 106.40 47.21
N PRO A 7 36.40 105.81 47.58
CA PRO A 7 35.84 104.43 47.47
C PRO A 7 34.36 104.44 46.94
N VAL A 8 33.62 103.31 47.01
CA VAL A 8 32.32 103.16 47.75
C VAL A 8 31.47 101.94 47.30
N ASN A 9 31.01 101.17 48.32
CA ASN A 9 29.99 100.09 48.37
C ASN A 9 30.40 98.72 47.77
N GLY A 10 30.40 97.59 48.48
CA GLY A 10 29.67 97.21 49.69
C GLY A 10 28.81 95.98 49.39
N VAL A 11 29.02 94.90 50.16
CA VAL A 11 28.21 93.66 50.32
C VAL A 11 28.97 92.37 49.94
N PHE A 12 29.48 91.69 50.97
CA PHE A 12 29.84 90.28 50.93
C PHE A 12 28.59 89.44 51.23
N THR A 13 28.16 88.60 50.30
CA THR A 13 27.26 87.48 50.58
C THR A 13 27.98 86.18 50.23
N ALA A 14 28.50 85.51 51.26
CA ALA A 14 28.89 84.12 51.16
C ALA A 14 27.60 83.27 51.11
N SER A 15 27.17 82.88 49.92
CA SER A 15 26.20 81.79 49.76
C SER A 15 26.98 80.47 49.71
N ALA A 16 26.99 79.74 50.83
CA ALA A 16 27.28 78.32 50.80
C ALA A 16 26.13 77.63 50.05
N SER A 17 26.31 77.33 48.77
CA SER A 17 25.40 76.42 48.09
C SER A 17 25.68 75.01 48.60
N TRP A 18 24.73 74.48 49.36
CA TRP A 18 24.62 73.04 49.66
C TRP A 18 24.34 72.28 48.37
N GLY A 19 25.34 72.18 47.50
CA GLY A 19 25.37 71.19 46.44
C GLY A 19 25.51 69.83 47.09
N THR A 20 24.38 69.17 47.33
CA THR A 20 24.33 67.71 47.40
C THR A 20 24.90 67.21 46.08
N LYS A 21 26.20 66.88 46.07
CA LYS A 21 26.81 66.10 45.00
C LYS A 21 25.98 64.85 44.86
N SER A 22 25.21 64.78 43.78
CA SER A 22 24.58 63.56 43.33
C SER A 22 25.66 62.64 42.74
N ASP A 23 26.55 62.11 43.60
CA ASP A 23 27.50 61.02 43.31
C ASP A 23 26.78 59.67 43.05
N PHE A 24 25.47 59.71 42.82
CA PHE A 24 24.67 58.55 42.44
C PHE A 24 24.95 58.11 40.99
N TRP A 25 25.22 59.07 40.10
CA TRP A 25 25.41 58.79 38.67
C TRP A 25 26.85 58.40 38.30
N ASP A 26 27.87 58.88 39.03
CA ASP A 26 29.27 58.51 38.79
C ASP A 26 29.63 57.08 39.28
N LYS A 27 28.73 56.41 40.01
CA LYS A 27 28.86 54.97 40.35
C LYS A 27 28.34 54.02 39.27
N PHE A 28 27.89 54.55 38.12
CA PHE A 28 27.27 53.78 37.04
C PHE A 28 28.03 53.84 35.70
N GLU A 29 29.35 54.07 35.69
CA GLU A 29 30.17 54.00 34.47
C GLU A 29 30.19 52.61 33.79
N TRP A 30 29.87 51.55 34.53
CA TRP A 30 29.71 50.17 34.06
C TRP A 30 28.34 49.87 33.42
N PHE A 31 27.35 50.76 33.59
CA PHE A 31 25.98 50.58 33.11
C PHE A 31 25.87 50.50 31.57
N PRO A 32 26.57 51.35 30.78
CA PRO A 32 26.57 51.25 29.33
C PRO A 32 27.19 49.94 28.82
N PHE A 33 28.20 49.42 29.52
CA PHE A 33 28.83 48.12 29.22
C PHE A 33 27.87 46.96 29.49
N ILE A 34 27.14 46.97 30.60
CA ILE A 34 26.13 45.95 30.89
C ILE A 34 24.95 46.03 29.92
N MET A 35 24.49 47.22 29.57
CA MET A 35 23.38 47.38 28.62
C MET A 35 23.78 46.92 27.21
N THR A 36 25.03 47.15 26.78
CA THR A 36 25.53 46.66 25.48
C THR A 36 25.83 45.16 25.49
N ALA A 37 26.40 44.61 26.56
CA ALA A 37 26.63 43.18 26.71
C ALA A 37 25.31 42.39 26.80
N THR A 38 24.31 42.90 27.52
CA THR A 38 22.97 42.29 27.59
C THR A 38 22.21 42.42 26.28
N ALA A 39 22.30 43.56 25.59
CA ALA A 39 21.74 43.71 24.25
C ALA A 39 22.40 42.73 23.26
N ALA A 40 23.72 42.61 23.26
CA ALA A 40 24.45 41.65 22.42
C ALA A 40 24.08 40.20 22.75
N LEU A 41 23.91 39.85 24.04
CA LEU A 41 23.47 38.52 24.47
C LEU A 41 22.03 38.23 24.03
N ILE A 42 21.10 39.17 24.21
CA ILE A 42 19.70 39.04 23.79
C ILE A 42 19.62 38.92 22.26
N THR A 43 20.36 39.74 21.52
CA THR A 43 20.43 39.67 20.06
C THR A 43 21.04 38.34 19.58
N ALA A 44 22.10 37.85 20.24
CA ALA A 44 22.71 36.55 19.92
C ALA A 44 21.74 35.39 20.20
N LEU A 45 20.99 35.43 21.31
CA LEU A 45 19.98 34.42 21.65
C LEU A 45 18.80 34.44 20.68
N ILE A 46 18.30 35.62 20.28
CA ILE A 46 17.25 35.76 19.28
C ILE A 46 17.74 35.26 17.91
N GLY A 47 18.96 35.63 17.51
CA GLY A 47 19.57 35.17 16.26
C GLY A 47 19.78 33.65 16.23
N ALA A 48 20.28 33.07 17.32
CA ALA A 48 20.45 31.63 17.46
C ALA A 48 19.10 30.88 17.47
N TRP A 49 18.09 31.42 18.15
CA TRP A 49 16.74 30.84 18.17
C TRP A 49 16.07 30.88 16.80
N LEU A 50 16.12 32.02 16.10
CA LEU A 50 15.62 32.15 14.73
C LEU A 50 16.38 31.24 13.75
N GLY A 51 17.70 31.17 13.89
CA GLY A 51 18.56 30.28 13.10
C GLY A 51 18.21 28.80 13.34
N ALA A 52 18.05 28.38 14.59
CA ALA A 52 17.67 27.02 14.95
C ALA A 52 16.25 26.67 14.47
N TRP A 53 15.29 27.59 14.60
CA TRP A 53 13.92 27.41 14.10
C TRP A 53 13.89 27.29 12.56
N ALA A 54 14.62 28.16 11.85
CA ALA A 54 14.73 28.11 10.40
C ALA A 54 15.40 26.80 9.93
N ALA A 55 16.50 26.40 10.57
CA ALA A 55 17.20 25.15 10.30
C ALA A 55 16.29 23.93 10.55
N GLN A 56 15.57 23.90 11.67
CA GLN A 56 14.64 22.81 11.98
C GLN A 56 13.49 22.74 10.97
N ARG A 57 12.97 23.87 10.52
CA ARG A 57 11.92 23.92 9.51
C ARG A 57 12.41 23.46 8.14
N ILE A 58 13.61 23.86 7.72
CA ILE A 58 14.22 23.40 6.46
C ILE A 58 14.52 21.91 6.52
N ALA A 59 15.14 21.44 7.60
CA ALA A 59 15.46 20.02 7.81
C ALA A 59 14.19 19.15 7.81
N GLY A 60 13.14 19.57 8.53
CA GLY A 60 11.86 18.86 8.55
C GLY A 60 11.19 18.83 7.17
N ARG A 61 11.24 19.92 6.42
CA ARG A 61 10.70 19.99 5.06
C ARG A 61 11.48 19.12 4.07
N SER A 62 12.81 19.12 4.14
CA SER A 62 13.65 18.23 3.31
C SER A 62 13.38 16.77 3.62
N LYS A 63 13.33 16.41 4.92
CA LYS A 63 13.04 15.03 5.35
C LYS A 63 11.68 14.55 4.85
N LEU A 64 10.63 15.37 4.96
CA LEU A 64 9.31 15.03 4.43
C LEU A 64 9.33 14.82 2.90
N ARG A 65 10.12 15.63 2.17
CA ARG A 65 10.28 15.49 0.72
C ARG A 65 10.88 14.13 0.38
N ASP A 66 11.94 13.76 1.08
CA ASP A 66 12.66 12.49 0.89
C ASP A 66 11.78 11.29 1.25
N GLU A 67 11.02 11.38 2.34
CA GLU A 67 10.06 10.35 2.78
C GLU A 67 8.98 10.11 1.73
N LEU A 68 8.32 11.16 1.24
CA LEU A 68 7.27 11.02 0.22
C LEU A 68 7.83 10.52 -1.12
N GLN A 69 9.03 10.94 -1.53
CA GLN A 69 9.67 10.40 -2.74
C GLN A 69 10.02 8.92 -2.58
N LYS A 70 10.56 8.52 -1.42
CA LYS A 70 10.90 7.13 -1.11
C LYS A 70 9.65 6.25 -1.08
N GLU A 71 8.56 6.73 -0.48
CA GLU A 71 7.28 6.04 -0.45
C GLU A 71 6.72 5.86 -1.86
N LEU A 72 6.79 6.89 -2.71
CA LEU A 72 6.33 6.82 -4.09
C LEU A 72 7.14 5.84 -4.95
N ARG A 73 8.48 5.83 -4.82
CA ARG A 73 9.35 4.84 -5.48
C ARG A 73 9.04 3.42 -5.02
N SER A 74 8.83 3.24 -3.71
CA SER A 74 8.47 1.94 -3.13
C SER A 74 7.10 1.49 -3.63
N THR A 75 6.14 2.41 -3.73
CA THR A 75 4.81 2.14 -4.29
C THR A 75 4.91 1.68 -5.74
N ASN A 76 5.63 2.39 -6.61
CA ASN A 76 5.82 1.98 -8.01
C ASN A 76 6.51 0.61 -8.12
N THR A 77 7.49 0.33 -7.26
CA THR A 77 8.13 -0.99 -7.19
C THR A 77 7.11 -2.07 -6.80
N GLY A 78 6.25 -1.79 -5.82
CA GLY A 78 5.17 -2.70 -5.43
C GLY A 78 4.18 -2.96 -6.57
N ILE A 79 3.76 -1.94 -7.31
CA ILE A 79 2.86 -2.10 -8.48
C ILE A 79 3.54 -2.97 -9.54
N MET A 80 4.81 -2.71 -9.87
CA MET A 80 5.58 -3.51 -10.83
C MET A 80 5.66 -4.99 -10.44
N LEU A 81 5.96 -5.28 -9.17
CA LEU A 81 6.07 -6.65 -8.68
C LEU A 81 4.70 -7.35 -8.70
N ALA A 82 3.65 -6.70 -8.22
CA ALA A 82 2.29 -7.24 -8.26
C ALA A 82 1.84 -7.53 -9.70
N HIS A 83 2.13 -6.62 -10.65
CA HIS A 83 1.84 -6.84 -12.07
C HIS A 83 2.64 -8.01 -12.65
N THR A 84 3.93 -8.14 -12.29
CA THR A 84 4.77 -9.27 -12.73
C THR A 84 4.20 -10.60 -12.24
N ILE A 85 3.73 -10.66 -11.00
CA ILE A 85 3.12 -11.85 -10.41
C ILE A 85 1.82 -12.21 -11.13
N ALA A 86 0.97 -11.22 -11.39
CA ALA A 86 -0.25 -11.42 -12.19
C ALA A 86 0.07 -11.99 -13.57
N ASN A 87 1.09 -11.46 -14.26
CA ASN A 87 1.50 -11.94 -15.58
C ASN A 87 2.02 -13.38 -15.56
N LEU A 88 2.77 -13.77 -14.52
CA LEU A 88 3.23 -15.15 -14.35
C LEU A 88 2.04 -16.12 -14.17
N ALA A 89 1.11 -15.78 -13.26
CA ALA A 89 -0.08 -16.58 -13.03
C ALA A 89 -0.97 -16.65 -14.28
N TYR A 90 -1.14 -15.52 -14.98
CA TYR A 90 -1.88 -15.44 -16.24
C TYR A 90 -1.24 -16.30 -17.35
N ALA A 91 0.09 -16.25 -17.51
CA ALA A 91 0.79 -17.07 -18.50
C ALA A 91 0.60 -18.56 -18.21
N LEU A 92 0.77 -18.98 -16.95
CA LEU A 92 0.51 -20.36 -16.51
C LEU A 92 -0.94 -20.79 -16.79
N LYS A 93 -1.91 -19.91 -16.50
CA LYS A 93 -3.33 -20.15 -16.79
C LYS A 93 -3.56 -20.41 -18.27
N LYS A 94 -3.05 -19.50 -19.11
CA LYS A 94 -3.24 -19.49 -20.56
C LYS A 94 -2.58 -20.69 -21.24
N GLN A 95 -1.36 -21.02 -20.83
CA GLN A 95 -0.56 -22.05 -21.49
C GLN A 95 -0.95 -23.47 -21.06
N HIS A 96 -1.36 -23.65 -19.81
CA HIS A 96 -1.45 -25.00 -19.23
C HIS A 96 -2.75 -25.26 -18.48
N ILE A 97 -3.10 -24.43 -17.50
CA ILE A 97 -4.15 -24.78 -16.53
C ILE A 97 -5.54 -24.76 -17.16
N LYS A 98 -5.83 -23.80 -18.05
CA LYS A 98 -7.15 -23.72 -18.70
C LYS A 98 -7.44 -24.99 -19.52
N ALA A 99 -6.55 -25.34 -20.45
CA ALA A 99 -6.72 -26.51 -21.29
C ALA A 99 -6.76 -27.82 -20.48
N MET A 100 -5.97 -27.90 -19.40
CA MET A 100 -5.99 -29.05 -18.48
C MET A 100 -7.34 -29.19 -17.77
N LYS A 101 -7.89 -28.09 -17.26
CA LYS A 101 -9.19 -28.10 -16.57
C LYS A 101 -10.32 -28.46 -17.52
N GLU A 102 -10.34 -27.87 -18.70
CA GLU A 102 -11.34 -28.14 -19.74
C GLU A 102 -11.29 -29.61 -20.19
N SER A 103 -10.09 -30.13 -20.52
CA SER A 103 -9.91 -31.54 -20.89
C SER A 103 -10.34 -32.49 -19.77
N TYR A 104 -9.99 -32.20 -18.51
CA TYR A 104 -10.40 -33.04 -17.38
C TYR A 104 -11.92 -33.05 -17.19
N ASP A 105 -12.58 -31.88 -17.28
CA ASP A 105 -14.03 -31.79 -17.16
C ASP A 105 -14.75 -32.52 -18.30
N GLU A 106 -14.22 -32.44 -19.51
CA GLU A 106 -14.71 -33.19 -20.67
C GLU A 106 -14.56 -34.70 -20.48
N ASP A 107 -13.39 -35.15 -20.00
CA ASP A 107 -13.15 -36.56 -19.70
C ASP A 107 -14.11 -37.07 -18.61
N CYS A 108 -14.35 -36.29 -17.54
CA CYS A 108 -15.31 -36.64 -16.50
C CYS A 108 -16.73 -36.79 -17.08
N LYS A 109 -17.17 -35.85 -17.94
CA LYS A 109 -18.48 -35.94 -18.60
C LYS A 109 -18.57 -37.16 -19.52
N ALA A 110 -17.53 -37.43 -20.31
CA ALA A 110 -17.46 -38.58 -21.18
C ALA A 110 -17.52 -39.89 -20.38
N PHE A 111 -16.84 -39.95 -19.25
CA PHE A 111 -16.85 -41.09 -18.35
C PHE A 111 -18.23 -41.32 -17.71
N GLU A 112 -18.93 -40.26 -17.30
CA GLU A 112 -20.32 -40.37 -16.81
C GLU A 112 -21.27 -40.92 -17.87
N LEU A 113 -21.16 -40.44 -19.11
CA LEU A 113 -21.95 -40.96 -20.23
C LEU A 113 -21.62 -42.43 -20.54
N TYR A 114 -20.34 -42.81 -20.44
CA TYR A 114 -19.91 -44.20 -20.57
C TYR A 114 -20.55 -45.09 -19.51
N LYS A 115 -20.53 -44.69 -18.23
CA LYS A 115 -21.17 -45.43 -17.14
C LYS A 115 -22.66 -45.65 -17.40
N GLN A 116 -23.36 -44.62 -17.90
CA GLN A 116 -24.79 -44.73 -18.23
C GLN A 116 -25.03 -45.73 -19.37
N LYS A 117 -24.23 -45.70 -20.44
CA LYS A 117 -24.36 -46.65 -21.57
C LYS A 117 -24.07 -48.09 -21.15
N VAL A 118 -23.05 -48.30 -20.32
CA VAL A 118 -22.71 -49.62 -19.77
C VAL A 118 -23.85 -50.15 -18.90
N ALA A 119 -24.44 -49.30 -18.04
CA ALA A 119 -25.60 -49.68 -17.22
C ALA A 119 -26.83 -50.06 -18.07
N MET A 120 -26.98 -49.48 -19.27
CA MET A 120 -28.04 -49.80 -20.23
C MET A 120 -27.72 -51.02 -21.12
N GLY A 121 -26.57 -51.68 -20.94
CA GLY A 121 -26.14 -52.82 -21.75
C GLY A 121 -25.67 -52.47 -23.17
N ASN A 122 -25.60 -51.18 -23.51
CA ASN A 122 -25.24 -50.66 -24.84
C ASN A 122 -23.84 -50.00 -24.86
N GLY A 123 -23.05 -50.17 -23.80
CA GLY A 123 -21.74 -49.55 -23.64
C GLY A 123 -20.62 -50.36 -24.29
N PRO A 124 -19.54 -49.69 -24.76
CA PRO A 124 -18.32 -50.38 -25.16
C PRO A 124 -17.68 -51.11 -23.96
N THR A 125 -16.86 -52.13 -24.24
CA THR A 125 -16.26 -53.00 -23.20
C THR A 125 -15.18 -52.31 -22.38
N ALA A 126 -14.53 -51.27 -22.92
CA ALA A 126 -13.49 -50.50 -22.24
C ALA A 126 -13.66 -49.01 -22.53
N PHE A 127 -13.43 -48.19 -21.51
CA PHE A 127 -13.36 -46.74 -21.66
C PHE A 127 -11.97 -46.35 -22.17
N GLN A 128 -11.91 -45.68 -23.32
CA GLN A 128 -10.68 -45.15 -23.87
C GLN A 128 -10.46 -43.72 -23.37
N MET A 129 -9.26 -43.45 -22.84
CA MET A 129 -8.85 -42.13 -22.39
C MET A 129 -7.39 -41.86 -22.72
N ALA A 130 -7.05 -40.59 -22.88
CA ALA A 130 -5.69 -40.11 -23.09
C ALA A 130 -5.40 -38.99 -22.08
N PRO A 131 -5.23 -39.33 -20.78
CA PRO A 131 -5.10 -38.32 -19.73
C PRO A 131 -3.85 -37.46 -19.97
N ASN A 132 -3.98 -36.15 -19.78
CA ASN A 132 -2.85 -35.23 -19.85
C ASN A 132 -1.96 -35.35 -18.60
N LEU A 133 -0.92 -36.17 -18.68
CA LEU A 133 0.04 -36.43 -17.61
C LEU A 133 1.33 -35.60 -17.76
N ASN A 134 1.25 -34.41 -18.35
CA ASN A 134 2.39 -33.51 -18.45
C ASN A 134 2.73 -32.93 -17.07
N ARG A 135 4.03 -32.90 -16.75
CA ARG A 135 4.56 -32.19 -15.58
C ARG A 135 4.53 -30.70 -15.84
N LEU A 136 4.16 -29.92 -14.82
CA LEU A 136 4.19 -28.47 -14.86
C LEU A 136 5.20 -27.94 -13.85
N ASP A 137 5.95 -26.91 -14.21
CA ASP A 137 6.89 -26.30 -13.28
C ASP A 137 6.19 -25.34 -12.31
N GLU A 138 6.75 -25.24 -11.10
CA GLU A 138 6.33 -24.28 -10.09
C GLU A 138 6.66 -22.85 -10.52
N ILE A 139 5.91 -21.88 -10.00
CA ILE A 139 6.23 -20.47 -10.18
C ILE A 139 7.04 -19.96 -8.98
N THR A 140 8.04 -19.12 -9.23
CA THR A 140 8.86 -18.50 -8.18
C THR A 140 8.79 -16.97 -8.21
N PRO A 141 7.59 -16.38 -8.00
CA PRO A 141 7.44 -14.94 -7.94
C PRO A 141 8.15 -14.32 -6.73
N PRO A 142 8.56 -13.03 -6.79
CA PRO A 142 9.19 -12.31 -5.69
C PRO A 142 8.19 -11.84 -4.62
N ILE A 143 7.44 -12.78 -4.01
CA ILE A 143 6.37 -12.51 -3.04
C ILE A 143 6.90 -11.86 -1.77
N SER A 144 8.02 -12.34 -1.23
CA SER A 144 8.63 -11.78 -0.02
C SER A 144 9.03 -10.31 -0.21
N ALA A 145 9.66 -9.99 -1.34
CA ALA A 145 10.03 -8.62 -1.67
C ALA A 145 8.80 -7.70 -1.80
N LEU A 146 7.69 -8.23 -2.34
CA LEU A 146 6.43 -7.49 -2.41
C LEU A 146 5.81 -7.28 -1.02
N GLN A 147 5.78 -8.30 -0.17
CA GLN A 147 5.31 -8.20 1.22
C GLN A 147 6.11 -7.15 2.01
N ASP A 148 7.44 -7.18 1.92
CA ASP A 148 8.32 -6.21 2.58
C ASP A 148 8.02 -4.76 2.15
N ILE A 149 7.70 -4.56 0.86
CA ILE A 149 7.32 -3.24 0.37
C ILE A 149 5.98 -2.82 0.95
N VAL A 150 4.95 -3.65 0.77
CA VAL A 150 3.56 -3.30 1.11
C VAL A 150 3.35 -3.13 2.62
N MET A 151 3.99 -3.99 3.42
CA MET A 151 3.82 -4.00 4.88
C MET A 151 4.85 -3.13 5.61
N GLY A 152 5.99 -2.84 4.99
CA GLY A 152 7.12 -2.17 5.67
C GLY A 152 7.56 -0.83 5.08
N LYS A 153 7.42 -0.59 3.77
CA LYS A 153 8.00 0.58 3.10
C LYS A 153 6.99 1.64 2.67
N ILE A 154 5.71 1.31 2.66
CA ILE A 154 4.63 2.23 2.27
C ILE A 154 3.56 2.30 3.35
N SER A 155 2.89 3.43 3.46
CA SER A 155 1.88 3.68 4.49
C SER A 155 0.48 3.20 4.07
N THR A 156 0.39 2.01 3.44
CA THR A 156 -0.90 1.43 3.04
C THR A 156 -1.57 0.69 4.18
N THR A 157 -2.90 0.64 4.18
CA THR A 157 -3.70 -0.05 5.20
C THR A 157 -4.87 -0.80 4.58
N GLY A 158 -5.54 -1.63 5.38
CA GLY A 158 -6.77 -2.31 4.98
C GLY A 158 -6.56 -3.28 3.82
N ARG A 159 -7.25 -3.03 2.70
CA ARG A 159 -7.34 -3.96 1.57
C ARG A 159 -6.00 -4.26 0.89
N ALA A 160 -5.07 -3.31 0.85
CA ALA A 160 -3.75 -3.54 0.27
C ALA A 160 -2.97 -4.63 1.05
N ILE A 161 -2.98 -4.54 2.39
CA ILE A 161 -2.33 -5.54 3.25
C ILE A 161 -3.04 -6.88 3.13
N ALA A 162 -4.38 -6.89 3.15
CA ALA A 162 -5.13 -8.13 2.97
C ALA A 162 -4.87 -8.79 1.60
N SER A 163 -4.76 -8.00 0.53
CA SER A 163 -4.50 -8.49 -0.83
C SER A 163 -3.12 -9.12 -0.93
N VAL A 164 -2.06 -8.51 -0.36
CA VAL A 164 -0.71 -9.08 -0.44
C VAL A 164 -0.57 -10.38 0.37
N THR A 165 -1.28 -10.49 1.50
CA THR A 165 -1.34 -11.73 2.28
C THR A 165 -2.08 -12.82 1.52
N ALA A 166 -3.28 -12.52 1.00
CA ALA A 166 -4.06 -13.48 0.22
C ALA A 166 -3.33 -13.91 -1.06
N LEU A 167 -2.59 -13.00 -1.70
CA LEU A 167 -1.72 -13.32 -2.83
C LEU A 167 -0.58 -14.28 -2.45
N ALA A 168 0.07 -14.07 -1.30
CA ALA A 168 1.13 -14.95 -0.83
C ALA A 168 0.60 -16.37 -0.57
N ASP A 169 -0.58 -16.48 0.06
CA ASP A 169 -1.26 -17.75 0.28
C ASP A 169 -1.67 -18.42 -1.03
N ALA A 170 -2.23 -17.65 -1.99
CA ALA A 170 -2.61 -18.16 -3.30
C ALA A 170 -1.43 -18.75 -4.06
N VAL A 171 -0.28 -18.06 -4.09
CA VAL A 171 0.95 -18.58 -4.74
C VAL A 171 1.46 -19.84 -4.06
N LYS A 172 1.48 -19.85 -2.72
CA LYS A 172 1.90 -21.04 -1.96
C LYS A 172 1.00 -22.23 -2.27
N ASN A 173 -0.31 -22.05 -2.17
CA ASN A 173 -1.30 -23.10 -2.44
C ASN A 173 -1.24 -23.59 -3.89
N LEU A 174 -1.00 -22.69 -4.84
CA LEU A 174 -0.78 -23.04 -6.25
C LEU A 174 0.43 -23.95 -6.42
N ASN A 175 1.58 -23.59 -5.83
CA ASN A 175 2.79 -24.42 -5.90
C ASN A 175 2.62 -25.76 -5.18
N ASP A 176 1.94 -25.79 -4.04
CA ASP A 176 1.65 -27.04 -3.31
C ASP A 176 0.75 -27.98 -4.15
N ALA A 177 -0.25 -27.43 -4.86
CA ALA A 177 -1.07 -28.20 -5.80
C ALA A 177 -0.28 -28.68 -7.03
N LEU A 178 0.65 -27.87 -7.56
CA LEU A 178 1.54 -28.27 -8.65
C LEU A 178 2.44 -29.44 -8.22
N LYS A 179 3.05 -29.36 -7.03
CA LYS A 179 3.87 -30.43 -6.46
C LYS A 179 3.07 -31.72 -6.29
N GLY A 180 1.95 -31.66 -5.60
CA GLY A 180 1.12 -32.84 -5.35
C GLY A 180 0.66 -33.52 -6.64
N ARG A 181 0.23 -32.73 -7.64
CA ARG A 181 -0.10 -33.28 -8.96
C ARG A 181 1.10 -33.93 -9.65
N ASN A 182 2.26 -33.29 -9.61
CA ASN A 182 3.47 -33.81 -10.26
C ASN A 182 3.97 -35.10 -9.60
N GLU A 183 3.89 -35.19 -8.27
CA GLU A 183 4.20 -36.41 -7.52
C GLU A 183 3.25 -37.54 -7.89
N LEU A 184 1.94 -37.26 -7.98
CA LEU A 184 0.94 -38.24 -8.41
C LEU A 184 1.20 -38.75 -9.83
N ILE A 185 1.54 -37.84 -10.75
CA ILE A 185 1.90 -38.19 -12.13
C ILE A 185 3.14 -39.08 -12.17
N LEU A 186 4.12 -38.83 -11.31
CA LEU A 186 5.31 -39.66 -11.23
C LEU A 186 4.97 -41.09 -10.79
N ILE A 187 4.12 -41.24 -9.76
CA ILE A 187 3.62 -42.55 -9.30
C ILE A 187 2.92 -43.30 -10.44
N ILE A 188 2.08 -42.60 -11.22
CA ILE A 188 1.37 -43.17 -12.38
C ILE A 188 2.36 -43.59 -13.48
N LYS A 189 3.34 -42.74 -13.80
CA LYS A 189 4.33 -43.00 -14.87
C LYS A 189 5.29 -44.15 -14.55
N GLU A 190 5.59 -44.34 -13.28
CA GLU A 190 6.48 -45.40 -12.79
C GLU A 190 5.74 -46.71 -12.48
N ASP A 191 4.44 -46.78 -12.80
CA ASP A 191 3.57 -47.94 -12.54
C ASP A 191 3.58 -48.39 -11.07
N ARG A 192 3.73 -47.43 -10.14
CA ARG A 192 3.76 -47.68 -8.68
C ARG A 192 2.36 -47.63 -8.06
N LEU A 193 1.35 -48.05 -8.81
CA LEU A 193 -0.03 -48.05 -8.36
C LEU A 193 -0.30 -49.20 -7.37
N PRO A 194 -1.20 -49.01 -6.38
CA PRO A 194 -1.63 -50.09 -5.50
C PRO A 194 -2.22 -51.27 -6.28
N ALA A 195 -2.11 -52.48 -5.73
CA ALA A 195 -2.67 -53.68 -6.37
C ALA A 195 -4.17 -53.53 -6.67
N GLY A 196 -4.56 -53.84 -7.91
CA GLY A 196 -5.94 -53.70 -8.41
C GLY A 196 -6.33 -52.29 -8.83
N ALA A 197 -5.44 -51.29 -8.66
CA ALA A 197 -5.65 -49.96 -9.20
C ALA A 197 -5.09 -49.82 -10.61
N GLU A 198 -5.75 -48.98 -11.38
CA GLU A 198 -5.34 -48.57 -12.72
C GLU A 198 -5.40 -47.04 -12.81
N ILE A 199 -4.82 -46.48 -13.86
CA ILE A 199 -4.73 -45.02 -14.07
C ILE A 199 -6.10 -44.35 -13.98
N HIS A 200 -7.14 -44.97 -14.54
CA HIS A 200 -8.49 -44.40 -14.54
C HIS A 200 -9.09 -44.27 -13.13
N HIS A 201 -8.67 -45.12 -12.17
CA HIS A 201 -9.09 -45.02 -10.77
C HIS A 201 -8.56 -43.75 -10.09
N PHE A 202 -7.30 -43.42 -10.36
CA PHE A 202 -6.66 -42.22 -9.83
C PHE A 202 -7.08 -40.95 -10.57
N TYR A 203 -7.26 -41.05 -11.89
CA TYR A 203 -7.65 -39.92 -12.72
C TYR A 203 -9.07 -39.46 -12.41
N PHE A 204 -10.05 -40.37 -12.41
CA PHE A 204 -11.47 -40.03 -12.16
C PHE A 204 -11.89 -40.10 -10.69
N GLY A 205 -11.01 -40.59 -9.83
CA GLY A 205 -11.33 -40.77 -8.42
C GLY A 205 -12.35 -41.86 -8.13
N ILE A 206 -12.35 -42.93 -8.92
CA ILE A 206 -13.24 -44.06 -8.71
C ILE A 206 -12.61 -45.14 -7.80
N PRO A 207 -13.42 -45.92 -7.06
CA PRO A 207 -12.89 -46.92 -6.14
C PRO A 207 -12.20 -48.09 -6.87
N TYR A 208 -11.00 -48.46 -6.45
CA TYR A 208 -10.28 -49.65 -6.93
C TYR A 208 -10.38 -50.83 -5.95
N ALA A 209 -10.81 -50.59 -4.72
CA ALA A 209 -11.13 -51.62 -3.73
C ALA A 209 -12.17 -51.09 -2.73
N LYS A 210 -12.70 -51.97 -1.88
CA LYS A 210 -13.70 -51.61 -0.86
C LYS A 210 -13.18 -50.48 0.03
N GLY A 211 -13.81 -49.31 -0.07
CA GLY A 211 -13.45 -48.11 0.70
C GLY A 211 -12.14 -47.44 0.28
N LYS A 212 -11.54 -47.82 -0.86
CA LYS A 212 -10.29 -47.22 -1.36
C LYS A 212 -10.54 -46.54 -2.70
N ALA A 213 -10.39 -45.21 -2.70
CA ALA A 213 -10.39 -44.36 -3.89
C ALA A 213 -9.35 -43.25 -3.68
N ASN A 214 -8.76 -42.74 -4.75
CA ASN A 214 -7.86 -41.60 -4.71
C ASN A 214 -8.49 -40.45 -5.49
N LEU A 215 -8.87 -39.37 -4.81
CA LEU A 215 -9.54 -38.21 -5.42
C LEU A 215 -8.55 -37.11 -5.81
N GLU A 216 -7.24 -37.34 -5.60
CA GLU A 216 -6.24 -36.27 -5.55
C GLU A 216 -6.05 -35.60 -6.91
N TYR A 217 -6.03 -36.35 -8.01
CA TYR A 217 -5.83 -35.77 -9.34
C TYR A 217 -6.88 -34.70 -9.67
N GLY A 218 -8.16 -35.05 -9.53
CA GLY A 218 -9.27 -34.13 -9.75
C GLY A 218 -9.26 -32.95 -8.78
N CYS A 219 -8.97 -33.19 -7.50
CA CYS A 219 -8.81 -32.14 -6.50
C CYS A 219 -7.69 -31.17 -6.88
N TYR A 220 -6.54 -31.65 -7.34
CA TYR A 220 -5.44 -30.80 -7.79
C TYR A 220 -5.80 -30.01 -9.04
N VAL A 221 -6.46 -30.60 -10.04
CA VAL A 221 -6.88 -29.87 -11.25
C VAL A 221 -7.83 -28.72 -10.91
N GLN A 222 -8.78 -28.95 -9.99
CA GLN A 222 -9.67 -27.89 -9.50
C GLN A 222 -8.91 -26.82 -8.71
N ALA A 223 -8.04 -27.25 -7.79
CA ALA A 223 -7.22 -26.36 -6.98
C ALA A 223 -6.29 -25.47 -7.82
N LEU A 224 -5.64 -26.03 -8.84
CA LEU A 224 -4.80 -25.28 -9.78
C LEU A 224 -5.59 -24.17 -10.49
N SER A 225 -6.79 -24.49 -10.97
CA SER A 225 -7.66 -23.49 -11.60
C SER A 225 -8.07 -22.39 -10.63
N LEU A 226 -8.42 -22.75 -9.38
CA LEU A 226 -8.83 -21.81 -8.34
C LEU A 226 -7.66 -20.90 -7.92
N TYR A 227 -6.55 -21.48 -7.47
CA TYR A 227 -5.42 -20.71 -6.93
C TYR A 227 -4.73 -19.83 -7.98
N THR A 228 -4.80 -20.23 -9.25
CA THR A 228 -4.33 -19.36 -10.34
C THR A 228 -5.23 -18.15 -10.53
N ASN A 229 -6.56 -18.33 -10.41
CA ASN A 229 -7.49 -17.19 -10.40
C ASN A 229 -7.24 -16.30 -9.19
N ASP A 230 -7.04 -16.87 -8.01
CA ASP A 230 -6.76 -16.12 -6.78
C ASP A 230 -5.49 -15.26 -6.93
N ALA A 231 -4.42 -15.86 -7.45
CA ALA A 231 -3.16 -15.15 -7.68
C ALA A 231 -3.31 -13.97 -8.67
N ILE A 232 -4.08 -14.15 -9.74
CA ILE A 232 -4.39 -13.06 -10.69
C ILE A 232 -5.24 -11.99 -10.00
N PHE A 233 -6.32 -12.38 -9.35
CA PHE A 233 -7.27 -11.48 -8.70
C PHE A 233 -6.61 -10.60 -7.65
N PHE A 234 -5.93 -11.20 -6.67
CA PHE A 234 -5.31 -10.45 -5.58
C PHE A 234 -4.14 -9.58 -6.06
N SER A 235 -3.41 -10.01 -7.09
CA SER A 235 -2.38 -9.16 -7.72
C SER A 235 -2.99 -7.93 -8.39
N MET A 236 -4.12 -8.08 -9.10
CA MET A 236 -4.82 -6.97 -9.72
C MET A 236 -5.39 -6.00 -8.69
N LYS A 237 -6.06 -6.50 -7.64
CA LYS A 237 -6.60 -5.64 -6.58
C LYS A 237 -5.49 -4.91 -5.82
N LEU A 238 -4.37 -5.57 -5.58
CA LEU A 238 -3.20 -4.94 -5.00
C LEU A 238 -2.65 -3.83 -5.91
N CYS A 239 -2.53 -4.07 -7.23
CA CYS A 239 -2.12 -3.02 -8.18
C CYS A 239 -3.03 -1.79 -8.10
N ASP A 240 -4.35 -2.00 -8.07
CA ASP A 240 -5.33 -0.92 -7.97
C ASP A 240 -5.21 -0.13 -6.66
N ASP A 241 -5.03 -0.82 -5.54
CA ASP A 241 -4.91 -0.19 -4.23
C ASP A 241 -3.59 0.58 -4.09
N LEU A 242 -2.49 0.00 -4.56
CA LEU A 242 -1.18 0.67 -4.60
C LEU A 242 -1.20 1.88 -5.53
N ARG A 243 -1.89 1.80 -6.67
CA ARG A 243 -2.07 2.94 -7.58
C ARG A 243 -2.85 4.07 -6.90
N LYS A 244 -3.97 3.77 -6.24
CA LYS A 244 -4.75 4.75 -5.48
C LYS A 244 -3.90 5.42 -4.39
N HIS A 245 -3.12 4.62 -3.66
CA HIS A 245 -2.17 5.11 -2.66
C HIS A 245 -1.11 6.03 -3.29
N GLY A 246 -0.47 5.59 -4.37
CA GLY A 246 0.54 6.37 -5.09
C GLY A 246 0.01 7.72 -5.57
N ILE A 247 -1.23 7.75 -6.10
CA ILE A 247 -1.90 9.01 -6.51
C ILE A 247 -2.12 9.92 -5.29
N HIS A 248 -2.52 9.36 -4.14
CA HIS A 248 -2.68 10.13 -2.92
C HIS A 248 -1.35 10.75 -2.44
N VAL A 249 -0.27 9.95 -2.41
CA VAL A 249 1.08 10.39 -2.04
C VAL A 249 1.60 11.47 -3.01
N ALA A 250 1.43 11.27 -4.32
CA ALA A 250 1.79 12.24 -5.35
C ALA A 250 1.03 13.57 -5.18
N LYS A 251 -0.28 13.51 -4.90
CA LYS A 251 -1.10 14.70 -4.64
C LYS A 251 -0.64 15.44 -3.37
N LYS A 252 -0.30 14.71 -2.31
CA LYS A 252 0.26 15.27 -1.07
C LYS A 252 1.60 15.95 -1.34
N TYR A 253 2.49 15.30 -2.10
CA TYR A 253 3.77 15.87 -2.51
C TYR A 253 3.60 17.20 -3.26
N LYS A 254 2.75 17.21 -4.30
CA LYS A 254 2.47 18.42 -5.08
C LYS A 254 1.90 19.55 -4.21
N LYS A 255 1.06 19.22 -3.22
CA LYS A 255 0.48 20.21 -2.30
C LYS A 255 1.52 20.84 -1.38
N GLU A 256 2.41 20.04 -0.79
CA GLU A 256 3.41 20.51 0.19
C GLU A 256 4.58 21.25 -0.47
N PHE A 257 5.02 20.80 -1.66
CA PHE A 257 6.21 21.32 -2.32
C PHE A 257 5.95 22.22 -3.52
N ARG A 258 4.74 22.19 -4.10
CA ARG A 258 4.39 22.85 -5.38
C ARG A 258 5.24 22.40 -6.57
N GLU A 259 5.86 21.24 -6.44
CA GLU A 259 6.67 20.58 -7.47
C GLU A 259 5.93 19.35 -8.00
N GLU A 260 6.29 18.90 -9.19
CA GLU A 260 5.81 17.62 -9.69
C GLU A 260 6.55 16.47 -9.00
N SER A 261 5.81 15.44 -8.60
CA SER A 261 6.37 14.20 -8.09
C SER A 261 6.74 13.26 -9.24
N LEU A 262 7.32 12.10 -8.93
CA LEU A 262 7.41 11.01 -9.91
C LEU A 262 5.98 10.61 -10.35
N GLY A 263 5.87 10.06 -11.56
CA GLY A 263 4.63 9.46 -12.03
C GLY A 263 4.29 8.20 -11.23
N VAL A 264 2.99 7.89 -11.13
CA VAL A 264 2.50 6.63 -10.57
C VAL A 264 2.35 5.64 -11.70
N SER A 265 2.97 4.47 -11.58
CA SER A 265 2.84 3.40 -12.58
C SER A 265 1.39 2.94 -12.71
N SER A 266 0.94 2.70 -13.93
CA SER A 266 -0.38 2.14 -14.22
C SER A 266 -0.25 1.03 -15.25
N PHE A 267 -1.03 -0.03 -15.05
CA PHE A 267 -1.13 -1.17 -15.96
C PHE A 267 -2.56 -1.29 -16.43
N ALA A 268 -2.69 -1.79 -17.64
CA ALA A 268 -3.92 -1.90 -18.37
C ALA A 268 -4.14 -3.39 -18.66
N TRP A 269 -5.32 -3.90 -18.35
CA TRP A 269 -5.62 -5.34 -18.39
C TRP A 269 -6.48 -5.74 -19.60
N GLU A 270 -6.68 -4.83 -20.56
CA GLU A 270 -7.68 -4.98 -21.62
C GLU A 270 -7.46 -6.25 -22.45
N LYS A 271 -6.20 -6.58 -22.75
CA LYS A 271 -5.87 -7.79 -23.52
C LYS A 271 -6.26 -9.07 -22.76
N ALA A 272 -6.01 -9.12 -21.46
CA ALA A 272 -6.36 -10.29 -20.64
C ALA A 272 -7.89 -10.41 -20.46
N GLU A 273 -8.57 -9.27 -20.40
CA GLU A 273 -10.03 -9.19 -20.35
C GLU A 273 -10.68 -9.69 -21.64
N GLN A 274 -10.18 -9.25 -22.81
CA GLN A 274 -10.64 -9.71 -24.13
C GLN A 274 -10.51 -11.22 -24.32
N GLU A 275 -9.48 -11.82 -23.73
CA GLU A 275 -9.26 -13.27 -23.79
C GLU A 275 -10.12 -14.06 -22.79
N GLY A 276 -10.91 -13.39 -21.94
CA GLY A 276 -11.78 -14.02 -20.93
C GLY A 276 -11.00 -14.80 -19.88
N LEU A 277 -9.75 -14.43 -19.63
CA LEU A 277 -8.84 -15.14 -18.73
C LEU A 277 -8.75 -14.51 -17.34
N LEU A 278 -9.34 -13.32 -17.15
CA LEU A 278 -9.36 -12.66 -15.86
C LEU A 278 -10.45 -13.25 -14.95
N PRO A 279 -10.17 -13.40 -13.65
CA PRO A 279 -11.20 -13.69 -12.66
C PRO A 279 -12.20 -12.54 -12.58
N LYS A 280 -13.45 -12.89 -12.30
CA LYS A 280 -14.54 -11.92 -12.17
C LYS A 280 -14.66 -11.45 -10.72
N ASP A 281 -15.08 -10.21 -10.51
CA ASP A 281 -15.23 -9.67 -9.15
C ASP A 281 -16.35 -10.39 -8.37
N GLU A 282 -17.37 -10.89 -9.07
CA GLU A 282 -18.48 -11.64 -8.49
C GLU A 282 -18.03 -12.91 -7.78
N ASP A 283 -16.99 -13.59 -8.30
CA ASP A 283 -16.44 -14.81 -7.70
C ASP A 283 -15.76 -14.54 -6.34
N TYR A 284 -15.47 -13.27 -6.03
CA TYR A 284 -14.77 -12.81 -4.83
C TYR A 284 -15.60 -11.85 -3.97
N GLU A 285 -16.92 -11.77 -4.20
CA GLU A 285 -17.81 -10.84 -3.48
C GLU A 285 -17.71 -11.00 -1.96
N SER A 286 -17.65 -12.25 -1.47
CA SER A 286 -17.49 -12.54 -0.04
C SER A 286 -16.26 -11.87 0.56
N TRP A 287 -15.11 -11.95 -0.14
CA TRP A 287 -13.88 -11.32 0.31
C TRP A 287 -13.94 -9.79 0.17
N LEU A 288 -14.46 -9.29 -0.96
CA LEU A 288 -14.60 -7.86 -1.23
C LEU A 288 -15.53 -7.14 -0.23
N SER A 289 -16.57 -7.83 0.26
CA SER A 289 -17.53 -7.30 1.21
C SER A 289 -16.91 -6.83 2.53
N GLY A 290 -15.74 -7.37 2.89
CA GLY A 290 -14.97 -6.97 4.07
C GLY A 290 -14.29 -5.60 3.97
N PHE A 291 -14.25 -4.98 2.78
CA PHE A 291 -13.49 -3.75 2.51
C PHE A 291 -14.35 -2.60 2.00
N GLN A 292 -15.51 -2.37 2.64
CA GLN A 292 -16.40 -1.28 2.27
C GLN A 292 -15.69 0.08 2.37
N SER A 293 -15.76 0.87 1.31
CA SER A 293 -15.31 2.26 1.32
C SER A 293 -16.07 3.02 2.42
N ALA A 294 -15.35 3.74 3.28
CA ALA A 294 -16.00 4.61 4.25
C ALA A 294 -16.99 5.53 3.51
N PRO A 295 -18.24 5.70 4.00
CA PRO A 295 -19.20 6.56 3.35
C PRO A 295 -18.56 7.94 3.19
N GLU A 296 -18.61 8.50 1.97
CA GLU A 296 -18.10 9.84 1.71
C GLU A 296 -18.65 10.77 2.78
N LYS A 297 -17.76 11.31 3.63
CA LYS A 297 -18.14 12.39 4.54
C LYS A 297 -18.63 13.50 3.63
N LYS A 298 -19.96 13.69 3.54
CA LYS A 298 -20.58 14.87 2.95
C LYS A 298 -19.84 16.05 3.53
N THR A 299 -18.97 16.66 2.73
CA THR A 299 -18.26 17.88 3.11
C THR A 299 -19.35 18.93 3.26
N PHE A 300 -19.80 19.14 4.50
CA PHE A 300 -20.68 20.25 4.83
C PHE A 300 -19.91 21.51 4.48
N ASN A 301 -20.24 22.07 3.33
CA ASN A 301 -19.58 23.23 2.78
C ASN A 301 -19.88 24.40 3.72
N LYS A 302 -18.84 25.08 4.25
CA LYS A 302 -19.04 26.26 5.13
C LYS A 302 -19.90 27.33 4.46
N SER A 303 -19.94 27.37 3.13
CA SER A 303 -20.81 28.24 2.34
C SER A 303 -22.31 27.91 2.48
N GLN A 304 -22.67 26.65 2.71
CA GLN A 304 -24.07 26.26 2.98
C GLN A 304 -24.53 26.74 4.36
N ARG A 305 -23.66 26.66 5.39
CA ARG A 305 -23.96 27.26 6.71
C ARG A 305 -24.16 28.78 6.64
N LEU A 306 -23.39 29.48 5.81
CA LEU A 306 -23.59 30.92 5.61
C LEU A 306 -24.91 31.21 4.87
N LYS A 307 -25.23 30.46 3.82
CA LYS A 307 -26.51 30.60 3.11
C LYS A 307 -27.72 30.30 3.99
N ASP A 308 -27.64 29.28 4.84
CA ASP A 308 -28.69 28.91 5.79
C ASP A 308 -28.82 29.92 6.94
N PHE A 309 -27.71 30.52 7.37
CA PHE A 309 -27.72 31.61 8.35
C PHE A 309 -28.34 32.89 7.78
N PHE A 310 -27.99 33.28 6.55
CA PHE A 310 -28.57 34.47 5.90
C PHE A 310 -30.05 34.29 5.49
N SER A 311 -30.47 33.08 5.09
CA SER A 311 -31.88 32.80 4.79
C SER A 311 -32.75 32.84 6.05
N THR A 312 -32.21 32.44 7.20
CA THR A 312 -32.88 32.52 8.50
C THR A 312 -33.03 33.97 8.99
N ILE A 313 -32.05 34.84 8.73
CA ILE A 313 -32.11 36.27 9.07
C ILE A 313 -33.12 37.02 8.20
N HIS A 314 -33.23 36.70 6.90
CA HIS A 314 -34.23 37.35 6.05
C HIS A 314 -35.68 36.97 6.40
N ARG A 315 -35.90 35.81 7.04
CA ARG A 315 -37.23 35.37 7.46
C ARG A 315 -37.73 36.06 8.73
N GLN A 316 -36.84 36.63 9.55
CA GLN A 316 -37.20 37.37 10.77
C GLN A 316 -37.39 38.88 10.58
N ARG A 317 -37.07 39.44 9.41
CA ARG A 317 -37.31 40.87 9.08
C ARG A 317 -38.60 41.12 8.29
N GLY A 318 -39.40 40.09 8.03
CA GLY A 318 -40.65 40.17 7.28
C GLY A 318 -41.90 39.86 8.11
N ARG A 319 -41.84 39.99 9.44
CA ARG A 319 -42.99 39.95 10.35
C ARG A 319 -43.00 41.19 11.21
#